data_AF-A0A962TE51-F1
#
_entry.id   AF-A0A962TE51-F1
#
_cell.length_a   1.000
_cell.length_b   1.000
_cell.length_c   1.000
_cell.angle_alpha   90.00
_cell.angle_beta   90.00
_cell.angle_gamma   90.00
#
_symmetry.space_group_name_H-M   'P 1'
#
loop_
_entity.id
_entity.type
_entity.pdbx_description
1 polymer ?
#
loop_
_entity_poly.entity_id
_entity_poly.type
_entity_poly.pdbx_seq_one_letter_code
_entity_poly.pdbx_strand_id
1 'polypeptide(L)' 'IIMVVNMEIGMITPPVGLNLFVTSGVTGMPLWEVVKAASPWLLVMLTFLILITYIPQISLFLPQLLF' A
#
# COMPACT_ATOMS: atom_id res chain seq x y z
N ILE A 1 -6.00 -11.63 3.17
CA ILE A 1 -4.68 -11.03 2.82
C ILE A 1 -4.75 -10.34 1.46
N ILE A 2 -4.95 -11.06 0.35
CA ILE A 2 -5.00 -10.47 -1.01
C ILE A 2 -6.02 -9.32 -1.15
N MET A 3 -7.25 -9.48 -0.65
CA MET A 3 -8.27 -8.41 -0.64
C MET A 3 -7.87 -7.16 0.16
N VAL A 4 -7.20 -7.35 1.31
CA VAL A 4 -6.78 -6.25 2.20
C VAL A 4 -5.65 -5.45 1.56
N VAL A 5 -4.67 -6.13 0.94
CA VAL A 5 -3.55 -5.46 0.28
C VAL A 5 -4.00 -4.71 -0.98
N ASN A 6 -4.95 -5.25 -1.75
CA ASN A 6 -5.54 -4.51 -2.87
C ASN A 6 -6.29 -3.24 -2.41
N MET A 7 -6.98 -3.27 -1.26
CA MET A 7 -7.63 -2.07 -0.70
C MET A 7 -6.60 -1.04 -0.23
N GLU A 8 -5.53 -1.44 0.46
CA GLU A 8 -4.47 -0.51 0.89
C GLU A 8 -3.81 0.20 -0.29
N ILE A 9 -3.54 -0.53 -1.37
CA ILE A 9 -2.97 0.06 -2.58
C ILE A 9 -3.95 1.06 -3.20
N GLY A 10 -5.25 0.75 -3.20
CA GLY A 10 -6.29 1.69 -3.61
C GLY A 10 -6.29 2.98 -2.78
N MET A 11 -5.98 2.92 -1.49
CA MET A 11 -5.95 4.09 -0.59
C MET A 11 -4.71 4.98 -0.74
N ILE A 12 -3.59 4.42 -1.20
CA ILE A 12 -2.32 5.15 -1.43
C ILE A 12 -2.21 5.63 -2.89
N THR A 13 -2.84 4.93 -3.85
CA THR A 13 -2.76 5.31 -5.27
C THR A 13 -3.62 6.57 -5.52
N PRO A 14 -3.13 7.56 -6.29
CA PRO A 14 -3.79 8.86 -6.48
C PRO A 14 -5.25 8.90 -6.96
N PRO A 15 -5.84 7.94 -7.72
CA PRO A 15 -7.21 8.10 -8.19
C PRO A 15 -8.25 8.06 -7.05
N VAL A 16 -7.90 7.52 -5.88
CA VAL A 16 -8.69 7.66 -4.64
C VAL A 16 -7.87 8.39 -3.57
N GLY A 17 -6.61 7.98 -3.35
CA GLY A 17 -5.57 8.74 -2.64
C GLY A 17 -5.92 9.25 -1.24
N LEU A 18 -6.94 8.68 -0.59
CA LEU A 18 -7.57 9.25 0.62
C LEU A 18 -6.53 9.51 1.72
N ASN A 19 -5.56 8.60 1.90
CA ASN A 19 -4.51 8.76 2.89
C ASN A 19 -3.57 9.93 2.55
N LEU A 20 -3.29 10.15 1.25
CA LEU A 20 -2.49 11.28 0.79
C LEU A 20 -3.27 12.61 0.90
N PHE A 21 -4.59 12.58 0.68
CA PHE A 21 -5.48 13.73 0.89
C PHE A 21 -5.59 14.12 2.37
N VAL A 22 -5.79 13.16 3.27
CA VAL A 22 -5.82 13.41 4.72
C VAL A 22 -4.45 13.93 5.19
N THR A 23 -3.36 13.32 4.73
CA THR A 23 -2.00 13.76 5.08
C THR A 23 -1.71 15.18 4.57
N SER A 24 -2.10 15.52 3.33
CA SER A 24 -1.99 16.88 2.80
C SER A 24 -2.83 17.88 3.61
N GLY A 25 -4.04 17.51 4.03
CA GLY A 25 -4.90 18.34 4.89
C GLY A 25 -4.33 18.60 6.29
N VAL A 26 -3.64 17.62 6.88
CA VAL A 26 -3.02 17.75 8.21
C VAL A 26 -1.66 18.47 8.16
N THR A 27 -0.88 18.24 7.10
CA THR A 27 0.49 18.80 6.97
C THR A 27 0.53 20.16 6.27
N GLY A 28 -0.52 20.55 5.55
CA GLY A 28 -0.57 21.78 4.75
C GLY A 28 0.32 21.75 3.49
N MET A 29 1.04 20.65 3.24
CA MET A 29 1.81 20.47 2.01
C MET A 29 0.89 20.20 0.81
N PRO A 30 1.23 20.71 -0.38
CA PRO A 30 0.47 20.45 -1.59
C PRO A 30 0.47 18.94 -1.90
N LEU A 31 -0.68 18.41 -2.34
CA LEU A 31 -0.87 16.98 -2.63
C LEU A 31 0.27 16.38 -3.47
N TRP A 32 0.78 17.15 -4.43
CA TRP A 32 1.88 16.72 -5.29
C TRP A 32 3.18 16.43 -4.53
N GLU A 33 3.52 17.22 -3.50
CA GLU A 33 4.69 16.97 -2.66
C GLU A 33 4.49 15.75 -1.76
N VAL A 34 3.29 15.59 -1.21
CA VAL A 34 2.93 14.41 -0.39
C VAL A 34 2.95 13.14 -1.21
N VAL A 35 2.43 13.17 -2.44
CA VAL A 35 2.51 12.06 -3.41
C VAL A 35 3.96 11.73 -3.72
N LYS A 36 4.81 12.73 -3.94
CA LYS A 36 6.23 12.52 -4.25
C LYS A 36 6.99 11.95 -3.05
N ALA A 37 6.68 12.41 -1.83
CA ALA A 37 7.24 11.89 -0.59
C ALA A 37 6.77 10.46 -0.29
N ALA A 38 5.52 10.12 -0.63
CA ALA A 38 4.96 8.78 -0.45
C ALA A 38 5.29 7.81 -1.60
N SER A 39 5.72 8.32 -2.76
CA SER A 39 6.05 7.49 -3.93
C SER A 39 7.08 6.37 -3.71
N PRO A 40 8.15 6.53 -2.90
CA PRO A 40 9.07 5.43 -2.61
C PRO A 40 8.37 4.34 -1.77
N TRP A 41 7.50 4.74 -0.85
CA TRP A 41 6.71 3.79 -0.04
C TRP A 41 5.67 3.06 -0.87
N LEU A 42 5.00 3.75 -1.82
CA LEU A 42 4.10 3.11 -2.78
C LEU A 42 4.83 2.04 -3.60
N LEU A 43 6.06 2.32 -4.05
CA LEU A 43 6.91 1.37 -4.78
C LEU A 43 7.26 0.14 -3.94
N VAL A 44 7.61 0.33 -2.66
CA VAL A 44 7.85 -0.78 -1.72
C VAL A 44 6.59 -1.63 -1.55
N MET A 45 5.42 -1.00 -1.38
CA MET A 45 4.14 -1.69 -1.24
C MET A 45 3.74 -2.44 -2.52
N LEU A 46 3.96 -1.88 -3.69
CA LEU A 46 3.73 -2.54 -4.98
C LEU A 46 4.66 -3.74 -5.18
N THR A 47 5.94 -3.60 -4.81
CA THR A 47 6.91 -4.70 -4.88
C THR A 47 6.51 -5.82 -3.91
N PHE A 48 6.09 -5.46 -2.70
CA PHE A 48 5.58 -6.40 -1.71
C PHE A 48 4.30 -7.10 -2.19
N LEU A 49 3.38 -6.37 -2.81
CA LEU A 49 2.17 -6.95 -3.41
C LEU A 49 2.52 -7.99 -4.48
N ILE A 50 3.46 -7.67 -5.38
CA ILE A 50 3.91 -8.61 -6.42
C ILE A 50 4.50 -9.85 -5.75
N LEU A 51 5.35 -9.70 -4.74
CA LEU A 51 5.93 -10.83 -4.00
C LEU A 51 4.87 -11.73 -3.38
N ILE A 52 3.88 -11.19 -2.66
CA ILE A 52 2.83 -12.01 -2.03
C ILE A 52 1.82 -12.58 -3.05
N THR A 53 1.66 -11.95 -4.21
CA THR A 53 0.75 -12.40 -5.28
C THR A 53 1.35 -13.58 -6.07
N TYR A 54 2.65 -13.52 -6.38
CA TYR A 54 3.34 -14.59 -7.13
C TYR A 54 3.94 -15.67 -6.23
N ILE A 55 4.19 -15.37 -4.95
CA ILE A 55 4.71 -16.32 -3.96
C ILE A 55 3.65 -16.51 -2.87
N PRO A 56 2.61 -17.34 -3.12
CA PRO A 56 1.53 -17.58 -2.17
C PRO A 56 2.05 -18.22 -0.86
N GLN A 57 3.24 -18.83 -0.88
CA GLN A 57 3.90 -19.38 0.31
C GLN A 57 4.21 -18.32 1.37
N ILE A 58 4.44 -17.04 1.02
CA ILE A 58 4.63 -15.97 2.03
C ILE A 58 3.32 -15.70 2.78
N SER A 59 2.19 -15.75 2.07
CA SER A 59 0.85 -15.55 2.64
C SER A 59 0.33 -16.78 3.37
N LEU A 60 0.75 -17.97 2.93
CA LEU A 60 0.33 -19.27 3.46
C LEU A 60 1.24 -19.80 4.57
N PHE A 61 2.47 -19.28 4.72
CA PHE A 61 3.39 -19.71 5.77
C PHE A 61 2.79 -19.58 7.17
N LEU A 62 2.17 -18.43 7.48
CA LEU A 62 1.57 -18.20 8.79
C LEU A 62 0.29 -19.06 9.02
N PRO A 63 -0.65 -19.19 8.07
CA PRO A 63 -1.73 -20.18 8.15
C PRO A 63 -1.26 -21.63 8.31
N GLN A 64 -0.22 -22.06 7.58
CA GLN A 64 0.33 -23.42 7.65
C GLN A 64 1.14 -23.70 8.92
N LEU A 65 1.52 -22.65 9.68
CA LEU A 65 2.20 -22.80 10.97
C LEU A 65 1.22 -22.87 12.16
N LEU A 66 0.01 -22.33 11.98
CA LEU A 66 -1.03 -22.24 13.01
C LEU A 66 -2.14 -23.32 12.85
N PHE A 67 -2.28 -23.93 11.67
CA PHE A 67 -3.18 -25.03 11.36
C PHE A 67 -2.40 -26.19 10.73
#